data_AF-A0A165NJL6-F1
#
_entry.id   AF-A0A165NJL6-F1
#
_cell.length_a   1.000
_cell.length_b   1.000
_cell.length_c   1.000
_cell.angle_alpha   90.00
_cell.angle_beta   90.00
_cell.angle_gamma   90.00
#
_symmetry.space_group_name_H-M   'P 1'
#
loop_
_entity.id
_entity.type
_entity.pdbx_description
1 polymer ?
#
loop_
_entity_poly.entity_id
_entity_poly.type
_entity_poly.pdbx_seq_one_letter_code
_entity_poly.pdbx_strand_id
1 'polypeptide(L)'
;MAQDGLFKLIVDCSRKHHPASRVSSSHHLIIEGMGSLSFQKASILWLWIISMFYGSHIALFVAASYILSSRWRTSKTQMILFILIIVLFIMSTAAVVLAFTEAFMTVNVLVNNRGYPGETEAVLRAKEISNLLDCLISLIANVFNVIADGLTIWRCYIICHRWFTVVAIPIELLVVALGCIELILNMFIYKLRMAAPPSEILPPPSFPWDEKVVGWSHIGFLIASAILNLITMTLVGFVLSA
;
A
#
# COMPACT_ATOMS: atom_id res chain seq x y z
N MET A 1 13.46 37.07 -36.59
CA MET A 1 12.15 37.28 -37.25
C MET A 1 12.05 36.49 -38.57
N ALA A 2 12.56 35.25 -38.62
CA ALA A 2 12.59 34.41 -39.83
C ALA A 2 12.51 32.91 -39.50
N GLN A 3 11.77 32.54 -38.43
CA GLN A 3 11.61 31.13 -38.02
C GLN A 3 10.16 30.68 -37.85
N ASP A 4 9.18 31.59 -37.95
CA ASP A 4 7.75 31.27 -37.79
C ASP A 4 7.05 30.91 -39.12
N GLY A 5 7.73 31.08 -40.27
CA GLY A 5 7.16 30.82 -41.59
C GLY A 5 7.27 29.38 -42.08
N LEU A 6 8.27 28.61 -41.61
CA LEU A 6 8.56 27.26 -42.13
C LEU A 6 7.71 26.18 -41.45
N PHE A 7 7.26 26.41 -40.21
CA PHE A 7 6.48 25.42 -39.45
C PHE A 7 5.01 25.35 -39.89
N LYS A 8 4.48 26.43 -40.46
CA LYS A 8 3.09 26.48 -40.95
C LYS A 8 2.88 25.76 -42.28
N LEU A 9 3.94 25.65 -43.10
CA LEU A 9 3.87 24.99 -44.41
C LEU A 9 4.03 23.46 -44.34
N ILE A 10 4.66 22.93 -43.28
CA ILE A 10 4.79 21.47 -43.07
C ILE A 10 3.49 20.87 -42.51
N VAL A 11 2.71 21.64 -41.74
CA VAL A 11 1.44 21.16 -41.15
C VAL A 11 0.30 21.12 -42.17
N ASP A 12 0.28 22.01 -43.17
CA ASP A 12 -0.83 22.07 -44.13
C ASP A 12 -0.72 21.10 -45.31
N CYS A 13 0.47 20.54 -45.57
CA CYS A 13 0.64 19.55 -46.64
C CYS A 13 0.21 18.12 -46.22
N SER A 14 0.10 17.85 -44.92
CA SER A 14 -0.27 16.54 -44.37
C SER A 14 -1.78 16.38 -44.09
N ARG A 15 -2.64 17.12 -44.81
CA ARG A 15 -4.12 17.05 -44.64
C ARG A 15 -4.89 16.74 -45.93
N LYS A 16 -4.23 16.32 -47.01
CA LYS A 16 -4.94 15.86 -48.22
C LYS A 16 -4.42 14.51 -48.68
N HIS A 17 -5.35 13.56 -48.72
CA HIS A 17 -5.26 12.18 -49.20
C HIS A 17 -4.75 11.13 -48.21
N HIS A 18 -5.68 10.51 -47.47
CA HIS A 18 -5.72 9.05 -47.36
C HIS A 18 -7.11 8.57 -46.86
N PRO A 19 -7.89 7.84 -47.68
CA PRO A 19 -9.01 7.04 -47.19
C PRO A 19 -8.45 5.70 -46.69
N ALA A 20 -8.22 5.57 -45.37
CA ALA A 20 -7.77 4.32 -44.76
C ALA A 20 -8.28 4.15 -43.31
N SER A 21 -9.59 4.30 -43.11
CA SER A 21 -10.27 4.10 -41.82
C SER A 21 -10.59 2.62 -41.52
N ARG A 22 -9.64 1.69 -41.72
CA ARG A 22 -9.87 0.28 -41.35
C ARG A 22 -8.66 -0.52 -40.84
N VAL A 23 -7.42 -0.03 -40.97
CA VAL A 23 -6.22 -0.78 -40.53
C VAL A 23 -5.69 -0.30 -39.16
N SER A 24 -6.04 0.92 -38.72
CA SER A 24 -5.61 1.44 -37.41
C SER A 24 -6.33 0.81 -36.21
N SER A 25 -7.42 0.08 -36.42
CA SER A 25 -8.19 -0.57 -35.35
C SER A 25 -7.53 -1.88 -34.88
N SER A 26 -6.92 -2.63 -35.80
CA SER A 26 -6.31 -3.93 -35.47
C SER A 26 -4.99 -3.81 -34.69
N HIS A 27 -4.19 -2.76 -34.94
CA HIS A 27 -2.95 -2.54 -34.18
C HIS A 27 -3.19 -2.02 -32.76
N HIS A 28 -4.23 -1.20 -32.55
CA HIS A 28 -4.64 -0.78 -31.20
C HIS A 28 -5.15 -1.95 -30.35
N LEU A 29 -5.92 -2.85 -30.96
CA LEU A 29 -6.46 -4.05 -30.30
C LEU A 29 -5.37 -5.05 -29.86
N ILE A 30 -4.28 -5.17 -30.64
CA ILE A 30 -3.16 -6.06 -30.29
C ILE A 30 -2.31 -5.48 -29.16
N ILE A 31 -2.06 -4.16 -29.16
CA ILE A 31 -1.28 -3.50 -28.11
C ILE A 31 -2.05 -3.50 -26.77
N GLU A 32 -3.37 -3.24 -26.79
CA GLU A 32 -4.21 -3.37 -25.58
C GLU A 32 -4.33 -4.82 -25.10
N GLY A 33 -4.38 -5.78 -26.02
CA GLY A 33 -4.36 -7.22 -25.69
C GLY A 33 -3.06 -7.66 -25.00
N MET A 34 -1.91 -7.11 -25.41
CA MET A 34 -0.62 -7.43 -24.80
C MET A 34 -0.44 -6.78 -23.42
N GLY A 35 -0.91 -5.54 -23.24
CA GLY A 35 -0.87 -4.84 -21.95
C GLY A 35 -1.73 -5.52 -20.87
N SER A 36 -2.95 -5.91 -21.22
CA SER A 36 -3.86 -6.62 -20.30
C SER A 36 -3.35 -8.00 -19.88
N LEU A 37 -2.70 -8.73 -20.80
CA LEU A 37 -2.08 -10.03 -20.49
C LEU A 37 -0.91 -9.88 -19.50
N SER A 38 -0.11 -8.82 -19.64
CA SER A 38 0.99 -8.51 -18.72
C SER A 38 0.46 -8.17 -17.32
N PHE A 39 -0.60 -7.36 -17.25
CA PHE A 39 -1.23 -6.98 -15.99
C PHE A 39 -1.81 -8.19 -15.24
N GLN A 40 -2.54 -9.06 -15.94
CA GLN A 40 -3.13 -10.25 -15.32
C GLN A 40 -2.06 -11.20 -14.75
N LYS A 41 -0.93 -11.37 -15.45
CA LYS A 41 0.21 -12.16 -14.94
C LYS A 41 0.81 -11.55 -13.68
N ALA A 42 0.98 -10.23 -13.64
CA ALA A 42 1.48 -9.53 -12.46
C ALA A 42 0.54 -9.72 -11.26
N SER A 43 -0.78 -9.60 -11.44
CA SER A 43 -1.76 -9.82 -10.37
C SER A 43 -1.73 -11.25 -9.81
N ILE A 44 -1.61 -12.26 -10.68
CA ILE A 44 -1.51 -13.67 -10.25
C ILE A 44 -0.22 -13.92 -9.47
N LEU A 45 0.91 -13.39 -9.94
CA LEU A 45 2.19 -13.50 -9.23
C LEU A 45 2.13 -12.81 -7.86
N TRP A 46 1.51 -11.63 -7.80
CA TRP A 46 1.33 -10.89 -6.55
C TRP A 46 0.50 -11.68 -5.52
N LEU A 47 -0.62 -12.26 -5.95
CA LEU A 47 -1.45 -13.15 -5.10
C LEU A 47 -0.68 -14.36 -4.59
N TRP A 48 0.16 -14.96 -5.44
CA TRP A 48 1.04 -16.07 -5.07
C TRP A 48 2.02 -15.67 -3.97
N ILE A 49 2.69 -14.53 -4.13
CA ILE A 49 3.63 -14.00 -3.14
C ILE A 49 2.91 -13.78 -1.80
N ILE A 50 1.75 -13.12 -1.80
CA ILE A 50 0.94 -12.89 -0.59
C ILE A 50 0.58 -14.21 0.10
N SER A 51 0.16 -15.23 -0.67
CA SER A 51 -0.18 -16.55 -0.13
C SER A 51 1.00 -17.24 0.56
N MET A 52 2.20 -17.19 -0.05
CA MET A 52 3.41 -17.78 0.55
C MET A 52 3.82 -17.08 1.85
N PHE A 53 3.77 -15.75 1.87
CA PHE A 53 4.06 -14.97 3.07
C PHE A 53 3.01 -15.23 4.17
N TYR A 54 1.74 -15.34 3.81
CA TYR A 54 0.68 -15.66 4.76
C TYR A 54 0.82 -17.06 5.36
N GLY A 55 1.19 -18.07 4.56
CA GLY A 55 1.49 -19.41 5.06
C GLY A 55 2.65 -19.41 6.08
N SER A 56 3.71 -18.65 5.78
CA SER A 56 4.84 -18.46 6.71
C SER A 56 4.40 -17.76 8.00
N HIS A 57 3.51 -16.77 7.89
CA HIS A 57 2.95 -16.06 9.04
C HIS A 57 2.09 -16.97 9.94
N ILE A 58 1.27 -17.87 9.37
CA ILE A 58 0.54 -18.87 10.14
C ILE A 58 1.50 -19.78 10.92
N ALA A 59 2.56 -20.27 10.27
CA ALA A 59 3.55 -21.13 10.93
C ALA A 59 4.23 -20.41 12.12
N LEU A 60 4.61 -19.14 11.94
CA LEU A 60 5.17 -18.30 12.99
C LEU A 60 4.17 -18.07 14.14
N PHE A 61 2.91 -17.79 13.82
CA PHE A 61 1.86 -17.62 14.81
C PHE A 61 1.64 -18.88 15.65
N VAL A 62 1.59 -20.05 15.00
CA VAL A 62 1.44 -21.35 15.69
C VAL A 62 2.64 -21.62 16.60
N ALA A 63 3.86 -21.41 16.09
CA ALA A 63 5.08 -21.61 16.88
C ALA A 63 5.14 -20.65 18.09
N ALA A 64 4.86 -19.36 17.87
CA ALA A 64 4.84 -18.36 18.94
C ALA A 64 3.74 -18.65 19.96
N SER A 65 2.54 -19.02 19.50
CA SER A 65 1.42 -19.39 20.37
C SER A 65 1.73 -20.63 21.21
N TYR A 66 2.37 -21.63 20.64
CA TYR A 66 2.81 -22.82 21.36
C TYR A 66 3.80 -22.47 22.49
N ILE A 67 4.82 -21.66 22.17
CA ILE A 67 5.83 -21.22 23.15
C ILE A 67 5.18 -20.39 24.27
N LEU A 68 4.35 -19.39 23.92
CA LEU A 68 3.71 -18.52 24.90
C LEU A 68 2.65 -19.25 25.73
N SER A 69 1.89 -20.16 25.13
CA SER A 69 0.86 -20.95 25.83
C SER A 69 1.48 -21.80 26.94
N SER A 70 2.70 -22.33 26.74
CA SER A 70 3.40 -23.06 27.80
C SER A 70 3.77 -22.18 29.03
N ARG A 71 3.90 -20.86 28.83
CA ARG A 71 4.39 -19.90 29.86
C ARG A 71 3.33 -18.87 30.30
N TRP A 72 2.11 -18.96 29.79
CA TRP A 72 1.08 -17.91 29.97
C TRP A 72 0.64 -17.70 31.42
N ARG A 73 0.72 -18.74 32.27
CA ARG A 73 0.31 -18.66 33.69
C ARG A 73 1.29 -17.92 34.59
N THR A 74 2.52 -17.66 34.15
CA THR A 74 3.59 -17.23 35.05
C THR A 74 3.69 -15.70 35.22
N SER A 75 3.20 -14.91 34.25
CA SER A 75 3.35 -13.44 34.31
C SER A 75 2.28 -12.68 33.52
N LYS A 76 1.80 -11.56 34.09
CA LYS A 76 0.89 -10.62 33.42
C LYS A 76 1.45 -10.10 32.09
N THR A 77 2.77 -9.92 32.01
CA THR A 77 3.46 -9.49 30.80
C THR A 77 3.30 -10.49 29.64
N GLN A 78 3.42 -11.78 29.94
CA GLN A 78 3.26 -12.85 28.94
C GLN A 78 1.83 -12.91 28.44
N MET A 79 0.85 -12.66 29.30
CA MET A 79 -0.56 -12.57 28.90
C MET A 79 -0.80 -11.42 27.92
N ILE A 80 -0.23 -10.23 28.17
CA ILE A 80 -0.34 -9.08 27.27
C ILE A 80 0.31 -9.39 25.91
N LEU A 81 1.50 -9.98 25.90
CA LEU A 81 2.16 -10.40 24.66
C LEU A 81 1.34 -11.41 23.86
N PHE A 82 0.72 -12.36 24.55
CA PHE A 82 -0.12 -13.36 23.91
C PHE A 82 -1.35 -12.70 23.25
N ILE A 83 -2.01 -11.77 23.94
CA ILE A 83 -3.11 -10.98 23.39
C ILE A 83 -2.65 -10.18 22.16
N LEU A 84 -1.49 -9.53 22.23
CA LEU A 84 -0.95 -8.76 21.11
C LEU A 84 -0.68 -9.63 19.89
N ILE A 85 -0.09 -10.81 20.06
CA ILE A 85 0.15 -11.75 18.94
C ILE A 85 -1.16 -12.21 18.31
N ILE A 86 -2.21 -12.46 19.10
CA ILE A 86 -3.55 -12.80 18.57
C ILE A 86 -4.13 -11.63 17.78
N VAL A 87 -4.07 -10.41 18.32
CA VAL A 87 -4.58 -9.20 17.64
C VAL A 87 -3.84 -8.99 16.33
N LEU A 88 -2.51 -9.07 16.34
CA LEU A 88 -1.68 -8.97 15.13
C LEU A 88 -2.04 -10.05 14.10
N PHE A 89 -2.31 -11.27 14.55
CA PHE A 89 -2.71 -12.36 13.67
C PHE A 89 -4.08 -12.15 13.01
N ILE A 90 -5.07 -11.67 13.77
CA ILE A 90 -6.40 -11.34 13.26
C ILE A 90 -6.31 -10.19 12.25
N MET A 91 -5.57 -9.13 12.58
CA MET A 91 -5.38 -7.97 11.70
C MET A 91 -4.69 -8.36 10.40
N SER A 92 -3.60 -9.15 10.47
CA SER A 92 -2.91 -9.66 9.28
C SER A 92 -3.83 -10.53 8.42
N THR A 93 -4.63 -11.40 9.04
CA THR A 93 -5.61 -12.22 8.32
C THR A 93 -6.66 -11.36 7.63
N ALA A 94 -7.17 -10.31 8.30
CA ALA A 94 -8.11 -9.37 7.71
C ALA A 94 -7.51 -8.63 6.51
N ALA A 95 -6.27 -8.14 6.62
CA ALA A 95 -5.58 -7.49 5.50
C ALA A 95 -5.42 -8.42 4.29
N VAL A 96 -5.05 -9.68 4.52
CA VAL A 96 -4.91 -10.66 3.44
C VAL A 96 -6.26 -10.93 2.77
N VAL A 97 -7.33 -11.11 3.55
CA VAL A 97 -8.69 -11.30 3.00
C VAL A 97 -9.13 -10.08 2.17
N LEU A 98 -8.84 -8.86 2.62
CA LEU A 98 -9.13 -7.65 1.86
C LEU A 98 -8.33 -7.59 0.55
N ALA A 99 -7.04 -7.92 0.58
CA ALA A 99 -6.19 -7.96 -0.61
C ALA A 99 -6.66 -9.01 -1.63
N PHE A 100 -7.09 -10.19 -1.18
CA PHE A 100 -7.72 -11.18 -2.05
C PHE A 100 -9.02 -10.66 -2.66
N THR A 101 -9.87 -10.03 -1.83
CA THR A 101 -11.15 -9.46 -2.28
C THR A 101 -10.95 -8.40 -3.36
N GLU A 102 -9.98 -7.49 -3.15
CA GLU A 102 -9.61 -6.48 -4.14
C GLU A 102 -9.15 -7.11 -5.45
N ALA A 103 -8.25 -8.08 -5.40
CA ALA A 103 -7.74 -8.74 -6.59
C ALA A 103 -8.84 -9.46 -7.40
N PHE A 104 -9.80 -10.12 -6.73
CA PHE A 104 -10.93 -10.76 -7.40
C PHE A 104 -11.88 -9.74 -8.04
N MET A 105 -12.15 -8.62 -7.36
CA MET A 105 -12.99 -7.56 -7.90
C MET A 105 -12.38 -6.93 -9.16
N THR A 106 -11.07 -6.65 -9.14
CA THR A 106 -10.37 -6.04 -10.28
C THR A 106 -10.36 -6.95 -11.51
N VAL A 107 -10.20 -8.28 -11.31
CA VAL A 107 -10.25 -9.25 -12.42
C VAL A 107 -11.65 -9.31 -13.05
N ASN A 108 -12.71 -9.32 -12.24
CA ASN A 108 -14.09 -9.40 -12.75
C ASN A 108 -14.48 -8.17 -13.59
N VAL A 109 -14.05 -6.98 -13.17
CA VAL A 109 -14.29 -5.73 -13.93
C VAL A 109 -13.55 -5.76 -15.26
N LEU A 110 -12.30 -6.20 -15.28
CA LEU A 110 -11.48 -6.24 -16.50
C LEU A 110 -12.01 -7.22 -17.55
N VAL A 111 -12.61 -8.34 -17.11
CA VAL A 111 -13.22 -9.33 -18.02
C VAL A 111 -14.51 -8.81 -18.64
N ASN A 112 -15.35 -8.11 -17.86
CA ASN A 112 -16.63 -7.58 -18.35
C ASN A 112 -16.49 -6.34 -19.25
N ASN A 113 -15.37 -5.60 -19.17
CA ASN A 113 -15.19 -4.34 -19.90
C ASN A 113 -14.50 -4.46 -21.27
N ARG A 114 -14.32 -5.67 -21.82
CA ARG A 114 -13.60 -5.92 -23.08
C ARG A 114 -14.24 -5.35 -24.37
N GLY A 115 -15.15 -4.37 -24.29
CA GLY A 115 -15.85 -3.89 -25.49
C GLY A 115 -16.55 -2.54 -25.46
N TYR A 116 -16.50 -1.75 -24.39
CA TYR A 116 -17.17 -0.44 -24.39
C TYR A 116 -16.23 0.71 -23.98
N PRO A 117 -15.90 1.63 -24.90
CA PRO A 117 -15.12 2.83 -24.62
C PRO A 117 -16.02 3.89 -23.97
N GLY A 118 -16.49 3.60 -22.77
CA GLY A 118 -17.29 4.52 -21.95
C GLY A 118 -17.25 4.11 -20.49
N GLU A 119 -16.88 5.05 -19.62
CA GLU A 119 -16.92 4.90 -18.16
C GLU A 119 -18.37 4.69 -17.73
N THR A 120 -18.80 3.43 -17.74
CA THR A 120 -20.13 3.06 -17.28
C THR A 120 -20.17 3.21 -15.75
N GLU A 121 -21.32 3.59 -15.18
CA GLU A 121 -21.55 3.69 -13.72
C GLU A 121 -21.00 2.50 -12.91
N ALA A 122 -20.98 1.30 -13.49
CA ALA A 122 -20.42 0.10 -12.90
C ALA A 122 -18.88 0.17 -12.68
N VAL A 123 -18.16 0.83 -13.60
CA VAL A 123 -16.69 1.01 -13.53
C VAL A 123 -16.33 2.03 -12.46
N LEU A 124 -17.09 3.13 -12.38
CA LEU A 124 -16.90 4.15 -11.34
C LEU A 124 -17.13 3.56 -9.95
N ARG A 125 -18.22 2.82 -9.76
CA ARG A 125 -18.52 2.14 -8.48
C ARG A 125 -17.45 1.12 -8.09
N ALA A 126 -16.93 0.35 -9.04
CA ALA A 126 -15.86 -0.60 -8.77
C ALA A 126 -14.56 0.11 -8.34
N LYS A 127 -14.24 1.25 -8.96
CA LYS A 127 -13.08 2.07 -8.59
C LYS A 127 -13.20 2.67 -7.19
N GLU A 128 -14.39 3.11 -6.80
CA GLU A 128 -14.64 3.60 -5.43
C GLU A 128 -14.44 2.49 -4.39
N ILE A 129 -14.95 1.29 -4.64
CA ILE A 129 -14.75 0.13 -3.75
C ILE A 129 -13.27 -0.24 -3.65
N SER A 130 -12.55 -0.25 -4.78
CA SER A 130 -11.11 -0.55 -4.79
C SER A 130 -10.33 0.46 -3.94
N ASN A 131 -10.61 1.76 -4.08
CA ASN A 131 -9.94 2.79 -3.28
C ASN A 131 -10.26 2.67 -1.78
N LEU A 132 -11.48 2.27 -1.44
CA LEU A 132 -11.87 2.04 -0.05
C LEU A 132 -11.12 0.83 0.53
N LEU A 133 -10.99 -0.26 -0.24
CA LEU A 133 -10.23 -1.43 0.17
C LEU A 133 -8.74 -1.11 0.36
N ASP A 134 -8.13 -0.38 -0.58
CA ASP A 134 -6.73 0.05 -0.49
C ASP A 134 -6.46 0.93 0.74
N CYS A 135 -7.39 1.85 1.03
CA CYS A 135 -7.36 2.67 2.25
C CYS A 135 -7.41 1.80 3.53
N LEU A 136 -8.29 0.79 3.56
CA LEU A 136 -8.39 -0.13 4.71
C LEU A 136 -7.13 -1.00 4.87
N ILE A 137 -6.57 -1.50 3.76
CA ILE A 137 -5.32 -2.27 3.77
C ILE A 137 -4.18 -1.41 4.31
N SER A 138 -4.06 -0.17 3.83
CA SER A 138 -3.06 0.79 4.30
C SER A 138 -3.22 1.11 5.79
N LEU A 139 -4.46 1.29 6.26
CA LEU A 139 -4.75 1.49 7.69
C LEU A 139 -4.29 0.30 8.54
N ILE A 140 -4.63 -0.92 8.12
CA ILE A 140 -4.23 -2.14 8.84
C ILE A 140 -2.71 -2.29 8.85
N ALA A 141 -2.05 -2.06 7.71
CA ALA A 141 -0.60 -2.13 7.61
C ALA A 141 0.09 -1.12 8.53
N ASN A 142 -0.42 0.12 8.60
CA ASN A 142 0.12 1.13 9.51
C ASN A 142 -0.03 0.70 10.98
N VAL A 143 -1.23 0.26 11.39
CA VAL A 143 -1.47 -0.24 12.75
C VAL A 143 -0.56 -1.42 13.08
N PHE A 144 -0.35 -2.33 12.13
CA PHE A 144 0.55 -3.47 12.30
C PHE A 144 1.99 -3.01 12.55
N ASN A 145 2.51 -2.09 11.74
CA ASN A 145 3.85 -1.54 11.88
C ASN A 145 4.04 -0.81 13.22
N VAL A 146 3.04 -0.05 13.66
CA VAL A 146 3.06 0.64 14.96
C VAL A 146 3.13 -0.35 16.12
N ILE A 147 2.33 -1.42 16.08
CA ILE A 147 2.37 -2.45 17.14
C ILE A 147 3.70 -3.18 17.10
N ALA A 148 4.24 -3.50 15.92
CA ALA A 148 5.53 -4.16 15.77
C ALA A 148 6.66 -3.29 16.35
N ASP A 149 6.73 -2.01 15.99
CA ASP A 149 7.72 -1.08 16.51
C ASP A 149 7.55 -0.86 18.02
N GLY A 150 6.30 -0.74 18.49
CA GLY A 150 5.99 -0.66 19.92
C GLY A 150 6.46 -1.88 20.71
N LEU A 151 6.33 -3.09 20.16
CA LEU A 151 6.86 -4.32 20.74
C LEU A 151 8.39 -4.31 20.78
N THR A 152 9.05 -3.86 19.72
CA THR A 152 10.51 -3.74 19.67
C THR A 152 11.02 -2.75 20.73
N ILE A 153 10.40 -1.58 20.84
CA ILE A 153 10.71 -0.57 21.86
C ILE A 153 10.50 -1.15 23.26
N TRP A 154 9.38 -1.83 23.48
CA TRP A 154 9.06 -2.44 24.77
C TRP A 154 10.11 -3.50 25.17
N ARG A 155 10.56 -4.34 24.23
CA ARG A 155 11.64 -5.31 24.48
C ARG A 155 12.94 -4.61 24.83
N CYS A 156 13.29 -3.53 24.12
CA CYS A 156 14.48 -2.74 24.41
C CYS A 156 14.41 -2.14 25.83
N TYR A 157 13.27 -1.60 26.23
CA TYR A 157 13.08 -1.03 27.57
C TYR A 157 13.30 -2.05 28.71
N ILE A 158 12.82 -3.27 28.53
CA ILE A 158 13.00 -4.35 29.52
C ILE A 158 14.47 -4.80 29.60
N ILE A 159 15.17 -4.92 28.46
CA ILE A 159 16.56 -5.37 28.41
C ILE A 159 17.51 -4.29 28.94
N CYS A 160 17.32 -3.02 28.57
CA CYS A 160 18.18 -1.90 28.96
C CYS A 160 17.94 -1.39 30.39
N HIS A 161 17.40 -2.24 31.29
CA HIS A 161 17.21 -1.93 32.72
C HIS A 161 16.54 -0.56 32.99
N ARG A 162 15.55 -0.18 32.16
CA ARG A 162 14.75 1.06 32.26
C ARG A 162 15.48 2.39 32.00
N TRP A 163 16.53 2.41 31.18
CA TRP A 163 17.15 3.68 30.77
C TRP A 163 16.24 4.46 29.80
N PHE A 164 15.39 5.33 30.35
CA PHE A 164 14.36 6.08 29.60
C PHE A 164 14.91 6.92 28.45
N THR A 165 16.14 7.44 28.57
CA THR A 165 16.76 8.28 27.53
C THR A 165 16.96 7.53 26.22
N VAL A 166 17.27 6.22 26.28
CA VAL A 166 17.49 5.37 25.10
C VAL A 166 16.16 5.01 24.43
N VAL A 167 15.06 5.04 25.18
CA VAL A 167 13.71 4.67 24.73
C VAL A 167 12.92 5.88 24.22
N ALA A 168 13.21 7.08 24.70
CA ALA A 168 12.56 8.32 24.27
C ALA A 168 12.83 8.63 22.78
N ILE A 169 14.06 8.43 22.29
CA ILE A 169 14.43 8.68 20.89
C ILE A 169 13.61 7.81 19.91
N PRO A 170 13.49 6.48 20.12
CA PRO A 170 12.58 5.63 19.34
C PRO A 170 11.12 6.07 19.36
N ILE A 171 10.62 6.53 20.51
CA ILE A 171 9.22 6.94 20.65
C ILE A 171 8.96 8.23 19.89
N GLU A 172 9.83 9.24 20.03
CA GLU A 172 9.72 10.49 19.26
C GLU A 172 9.82 10.21 17.76
N LEU A 173 10.75 9.35 17.34
CA LEU A 173 10.86 8.94 15.94
C LEU A 173 9.60 8.20 15.47
N LEU A 174 9.03 7.33 16.30
CA LEU A 174 7.79 6.61 15.99
C LEU A 174 6.60 7.57 15.91
N VAL A 175 6.48 8.56 16.80
CA VAL A 175 5.40 9.56 16.80
C VAL A 175 5.48 10.48 15.59
N VAL A 176 6.68 10.89 15.20
CA VAL A 176 6.90 11.65 13.96
C VAL A 176 6.65 10.78 12.73
N ALA A 177 7.02 9.50 12.79
CA ALA A 177 6.87 8.55 11.70
C ALA A 177 5.48 7.89 11.62
N LEU A 178 4.61 8.01 12.63
CA LEU A 178 3.41 7.19 12.91
C LEU A 178 2.31 7.22 11.84
N GLY A 179 2.58 7.74 10.65
CA GLY A 179 1.63 7.77 9.56
C GLY A 179 0.45 8.67 9.90
N CYS A 180 0.51 9.52 10.92
CA CYS A 180 -0.49 10.57 11.13
C CYS A 180 -0.61 11.40 9.85
N ILE A 181 0.51 11.71 9.20
CA ILE A 181 0.52 12.39 7.90
C ILE A 181 -0.16 11.53 6.84
N GLU A 182 0.24 10.27 6.67
CA GLU A 182 -0.32 9.38 5.64
C GLU A 182 -1.82 9.10 5.82
N LEU A 183 -2.26 8.87 7.05
CA LEU A 183 -3.65 8.58 7.41
C LEU A 183 -4.52 9.83 7.32
N ILE A 184 -4.00 10.99 7.72
CA ILE A 184 -4.65 12.29 7.50
C ILE A 184 -4.75 12.57 6.00
N LEU A 185 -3.69 12.32 5.23
CA LEU A 185 -3.68 12.52 3.78
C LEU A 185 -4.68 11.60 3.08
N ASN A 186 -4.70 10.30 3.40
CA ASN A 186 -5.65 9.34 2.83
C ASN A 186 -7.10 9.69 3.19
N MET A 187 -7.37 10.04 4.45
CA MET A 187 -8.70 10.49 4.89
C MET A 187 -9.13 11.79 4.20
N PHE A 188 -8.19 12.71 4.00
CA PHE A 188 -8.44 13.98 3.33
C PHE A 188 -8.72 13.79 1.84
N ILE A 189 -7.92 12.97 1.13
CA ILE A 189 -8.14 12.59 -0.27
C ILE A 189 -9.49 11.91 -0.43
N TYR A 190 -9.84 10.99 0.48
CA TYR A 190 -11.13 10.32 0.48
C TYR A 190 -12.29 11.33 0.63
N LYS A 191 -12.18 12.29 1.55
CA LYS A 191 -13.19 13.35 1.72
C LYS A 191 -13.31 14.27 0.52
N LEU A 192 -12.18 14.65 -0.09
CA LEU A 192 -12.15 15.44 -1.33
C LEU A 192 -12.85 14.70 -2.47
N ARG A 193 -12.59 13.41 -2.62
CA ARG A 193 -13.22 12.57 -3.64
C ARG A 193 -14.73 12.44 -3.43
N MET A 194 -15.18 12.30 -2.19
CA MET A 194 -16.62 12.26 -1.86
C MET A 194 -17.32 13.61 -2.06
N ALA A 195 -16.59 14.72 -2.03
CA ALA A 195 -17.13 16.07 -2.24
C ALA A 195 -17.11 16.50 -3.71
N ALA A 196 -16.38 15.80 -4.58
CA ALA A 196 -16.28 16.12 -6.00
C ALA A 196 -17.56 15.72 -6.76
N PRO A 197 -18.07 16.57 -7.68
CA PRO A 197 -19.16 16.18 -8.57
C PRO A 197 -18.75 14.97 -9.43
N PRO A 198 -19.67 14.05 -9.77
CA PRO A 198 -19.36 12.87 -10.59
C PRO A 198 -18.76 13.19 -11.97
N SER A 199 -18.93 14.43 -12.45
CA SER A 199 -18.41 14.92 -13.73
C SER A 199 -16.92 15.31 -13.70
N GLU A 200 -16.32 15.48 -12.51
CA GLU A 200 -14.91 15.88 -12.37
C GLU A 200 -14.07 14.69 -11.87
N ILE A 201 -13.48 13.96 -12.82
CA ILE A 201 -12.77 12.69 -12.57
C ILE A 201 -11.29 12.94 -12.21
N LEU A 202 -10.78 14.13 -12.52
CA LEU A 202 -9.39 14.51 -12.27
C LEU A 202 -9.30 15.39 -11.02
N PRO A 203 -8.34 15.13 -10.12
CA PRO A 203 -8.06 16.06 -9.03
C PRO A 203 -7.73 17.44 -9.61
N PRO A 204 -8.09 18.53 -8.92
CA PRO A 204 -7.84 19.88 -9.41
C PRO A 204 -6.36 20.04 -9.80
N PRO A 205 -6.03 20.58 -10.99
CA PRO A 205 -4.65 20.67 -11.47
C PRO A 205 -3.74 21.54 -10.57
N SER A 206 -4.31 22.32 -9.66
CA SER A 206 -3.59 23.09 -8.65
C SER A 206 -3.31 22.32 -7.34
N PHE A 207 -3.66 21.04 -7.26
CA PHE A 207 -3.48 20.26 -6.03
C PHE A 207 -2.07 19.66 -5.98
N PRO A 208 -1.23 20.00 -4.98
CA PRO A 208 0.19 19.62 -4.97
C PRO A 208 0.47 18.15 -4.59
N TRP A 209 -0.57 17.35 -4.28
CA TRP A 209 -0.42 15.97 -3.81
C TRP A 209 -0.65 15.00 -4.97
N ASP A 210 0.37 14.83 -5.80
CA ASP A 210 0.48 13.75 -6.80
C ASP A 210 0.48 12.38 -6.08
N GLU A 211 0.02 11.30 -6.72
CA GLU A 211 0.07 9.92 -6.18
C GLU A 211 1.48 9.56 -5.68
N LYS A 212 2.48 10.21 -6.28
CA LYS A 212 3.89 10.14 -5.87
C LYS A 212 4.11 10.55 -4.42
N VAL A 213 3.44 11.60 -3.92
CA VAL A 213 3.70 12.11 -2.55
C VAL A 213 3.24 11.09 -1.51
N VAL A 214 2.11 10.42 -1.73
CA VAL A 214 1.63 9.32 -0.89
C VAL A 214 2.63 8.15 -0.92
N GLY A 215 3.11 7.80 -2.13
CA GLY A 215 4.15 6.77 -2.28
C GLY A 215 5.45 7.11 -1.54
N TRP A 216 5.93 8.35 -1.65
CA TRP A 216 7.13 8.81 -0.95
C TRP A 216 6.96 8.82 0.57
N SER A 217 5.78 9.20 1.08
CA SER A 217 5.52 9.14 2.52
C SER A 217 5.54 7.70 3.05
N HIS A 218 4.92 6.77 2.32
CA HIS A 218 4.91 5.36 2.69
C HIS A 218 6.34 4.75 2.66
N ILE A 219 7.13 5.06 1.63
CA ILE A 219 8.55 4.64 1.56
C ILE A 219 9.34 5.25 2.72
N GLY A 220 9.16 6.53 3.01
CA GLY A 220 9.83 7.21 4.12
C GLY A 220 9.52 6.56 5.47
N PHE A 221 8.25 6.20 5.69
CA PHE A 221 7.81 5.47 6.88
C PHE A 221 8.50 4.10 7.01
N LEU A 222 8.51 3.31 5.93
CA LEU A 222 9.19 2.01 5.91
C LEU A 222 10.68 2.13 6.22
N ILE A 223 11.35 3.14 5.66
CA ILE A 223 12.77 3.41 5.93
C ILE A 223 12.98 3.78 7.41
N ALA A 224 12.14 4.66 7.96
CA ALA A 224 12.24 5.07 9.36
C ALA A 224 12.05 3.87 10.32
N SER A 225 11.05 3.03 10.07
CA SER A 225 10.81 1.80 10.84
C SER A 225 11.97 0.81 10.71
N ALA A 226 12.54 0.65 9.50
CA ALA A 226 13.72 -0.21 9.30
C ALA A 226 14.94 0.30 10.08
N ILE A 227 15.20 1.62 10.07
CA ILE A 227 16.27 2.25 10.85
C ILE A 227 16.04 2.04 12.35
N LEU A 228 14.80 2.24 12.82
CA LEU A 228 14.43 2.02 14.22
C LEU A 228 14.72 0.59 14.67
N ASN A 229 14.30 -0.39 13.86
CA ASN A 229 14.55 -1.80 14.13
C ASN A 229 16.06 -2.14 14.11
N LEU A 230 16.84 -1.51 13.23
CA LEU A 230 18.30 -1.69 13.20
C LEU A 230 18.98 -1.09 14.43
N ILE A 231 18.62 0.14 14.83
CA ILE A 231 19.15 0.80 16.03
C ILE A 231 18.83 -0.03 17.27
N THR A 232 17.58 -0.46 17.44
CA THR A 232 17.17 -1.27 18.60
C THR A 232 17.90 -2.62 18.66
N MET A 233 18.08 -3.30 17.52
CA MET A 233 18.88 -4.54 17.48
C MET A 233 20.34 -4.32 17.85
N THR A 234 20.98 -3.26 17.35
CA THR A 234 22.38 -2.95 17.68
C THR A 234 22.56 -2.60 19.17
N LEU A 235 21.65 -1.82 19.74
CA LEU A 235 21.65 -1.47 21.17
C LEU A 235 21.50 -2.70 22.06
N VAL A 236 20.54 -3.58 21.74
CA VAL A 236 20.34 -4.84 22.49
C VAL A 236 21.60 -5.71 22.43
N GLY A 237 22.23 -5.83 21.26
CA GLY A 237 23.49 -6.58 21.10
C GLY A 237 24.64 -6.00 21.93
N PHE A 238 24.76 -4.67 21.98
CA PHE A 238 25.79 -4.00 22.77
C PHE A 238 25.60 -4.23 24.28
N VAL A 239 24.36 -4.08 24.78
CA VAL A 239 24.04 -4.28 26.21
C VAL A 239 24.26 -5.72 26.65
N LEU A 240 24.03 -6.71 25.79
CA LEU A 240 24.28 -8.12 26.11
C LEU A 240 25.77 -8.49 26.13
N SER A 241 26.62 -7.66 25.51
CA SER A 241 28.07 -7.91 25.42
C SER A 241 28.87 -7.24 26.54
N ALA A 242 28.27 -6.30 27.27
CA ALA A 242 28.85 -5.57 28.38
C ALA A 242 28.55 -6.26 29.72
#